data_AF-F9DIH3-F1
#
_entry.id   AF-F9DIH3-F1
#
_cell.length_a   1.000
_cell.length_b   1.000
_cell.length_c   1.000
_cell.angle_alpha   90.00
_cell.angle_beta   90.00
_cell.angle_gamma   90.00
#
_symmetry.space_group_name_H-M   'P 1'
#
loop_
_entity.id
_entity.type
_entity.pdbx_description
1 polymer ?
#
loop_
_entity_poly.entity_id
_entity_poly.type
_entity_poly.pdbx_seq_one_letter_code
_entity_poly.pdbx_strand_id
1 'polypeptide(L)'
;MDKKMIPQKGEGRLFIVLPTLETMLSSCDNSKMRAQGAGMEYSNFRKHCKMQTDLRIETYTKCASAFDMDVLLLHLPKGMIESLVHTTEDKDHSFFTIEKEDLIFLLNKLCHVDHKRMIQHIIFLANRIVKKQNNMSEFRDMMEAIEKLIKKLMHNDRE
;
A
#
# COMPACT_ATOMS: atom_id res chain seq x y z
N MET A 1 -26.03 -13.11 21.91
CA MET A 1 -25.37 -12.89 20.61
C MET A 1 -25.73 -11.51 20.13
N ASP A 2 -24.95 -10.51 20.51
CA ASP A 2 -25.18 -9.14 20.07
C ASP A 2 -24.54 -8.94 18.70
N LYS A 3 -25.37 -9.00 17.66
CA LYS A 3 -25.06 -8.42 16.35
C LYS A 3 -25.04 -6.90 16.52
N LYS A 4 -23.91 -6.33 16.91
CA LYS A 4 -23.72 -4.88 16.85
C LYS A 4 -23.62 -4.45 15.38
N MET A 5 -24.46 -3.47 15.06
CA MET A 5 -24.68 -2.88 13.74
C MET A 5 -23.37 -2.55 13.03
N ILE A 6 -23.19 -3.13 11.84
CA ILE A 6 -22.22 -2.69 10.84
C ILE A 6 -22.78 -1.38 10.27
N PRO A 7 -22.07 -0.23 10.33
CA PRO A 7 -22.53 0.98 9.69
C PRO A 7 -22.66 0.75 8.18
N GLN A 8 -23.89 0.82 7.65
CA GLN A 8 -24.18 0.81 6.22
C GLN A 8 -24.54 2.22 5.73
N LYS A 9 -24.05 2.54 4.52
CA LYS A 9 -24.35 3.67 3.62
C LYS A 9 -23.73 5.05 3.93
N GLY A 10 -22.71 5.39 3.15
CA GLY A 10 -22.53 6.77 2.64
C GLY A 10 -21.18 7.45 2.87
N GLU A 11 -20.41 7.02 3.85
CA GLU A 11 -19.24 7.80 4.31
C GLU A 11 -18.00 7.54 3.44
N GLY A 12 -17.29 8.62 3.12
CA GLY A 12 -15.94 8.54 2.56
C GLY A 12 -15.03 7.85 3.59
N ARG A 13 -14.19 6.94 3.12
CA ARG A 13 -13.28 6.17 3.99
C ARG A 13 -11.85 6.59 3.71
N LEU A 14 -11.12 6.93 4.77
CA LEU A 14 -9.68 7.17 4.72
C LEU A 14 -8.96 5.93 5.22
N PHE A 15 -7.97 5.48 4.47
CA PHE A 15 -7.09 4.38 4.85
C PHE A 15 -5.68 4.94 4.99
N ILE A 16 -5.03 4.69 6.13
CA ILE A 16 -3.67 5.13 6.44
C ILE A 16 -2.80 3.89 6.58
N VAL A 17 -1.73 3.82 5.80
CA VAL A 17 -0.74 2.74 5.91
C VAL A 17 0.10 2.99 7.16
N LEU A 18 0.32 1.95 7.97
CA LEU A 18 1.12 2.06 9.18
C LEU A 18 2.60 2.40 8.89
N PRO A 19 3.31 3.09 9.81
CA PRO A 19 2.79 3.67 11.06
C PRO A 19 1.99 4.95 10.82
N THR A 20 0.98 5.21 11.66
CA THR A 20 0.25 6.50 11.64
C THR A 20 1.09 7.62 12.27
N LEU A 21 0.68 8.89 12.08
CA LEU A 21 1.31 10.02 12.79
C LEU A 21 1.20 9.89 14.32
N GLU A 22 0.14 9.28 14.85
CA GLU A 22 0.03 9.00 16.29
C GLU A 22 1.07 7.97 16.74
N THR A 23 1.28 6.90 15.97
CA THR A 23 2.30 5.89 16.26
C THR A 23 3.71 6.51 16.21
N MET A 24 3.98 7.34 15.19
CA MET A 24 5.24 8.08 15.08
C MET A 24 5.42 9.04 16.25
N LEU A 25 4.37 9.77 16.65
CA LEU A 25 4.43 10.67 17.80
C LEU A 25 4.72 9.92 19.10
N SER A 26 4.10 8.76 19.29
CA SER A 26 4.22 7.96 20.52
C SER A 26 5.60 7.31 20.66
N SER A 27 6.30 7.07 19.54
CA SER A 27 7.67 6.55 19.50
C SER A 27 8.74 7.65 19.42
N CYS A 28 8.35 8.93 19.43
CA CYS A 28 9.27 10.05 19.26
C CYS A 28 9.71 10.67 20.59
N ASP A 29 10.98 10.50 20.95
CA ASP A 29 11.58 11.10 22.15
C ASP A 29 11.60 12.64 22.11
N ASN A 30 11.66 13.23 20.90
CA ASN A 30 11.82 14.66 20.67
C ASN A 30 10.56 15.33 20.09
N SER A 31 9.38 14.83 20.45
CA SER A 31 8.09 15.28 19.90
C SER A 31 7.82 16.80 20.04
N LYS A 32 8.38 17.47 21.05
CA LYS A 32 8.32 18.94 21.17
C LYS A 32 9.11 19.67 20.08
N MET A 33 10.31 19.18 19.72
CA MET A 33 11.09 19.76 18.62
C MET A 33 10.41 19.51 17.27
N ARG A 34 9.77 18.34 17.10
CA ARG A 34 8.97 18.02 15.91
C ARG A 34 7.80 19.00 15.76
N ALA A 35 7.09 19.32 16.85
CA ALA A 35 6.05 20.35 16.84
C ALA A 35 6.58 21.75 16.44
N GLN A 36 7.76 22.13 16.94
CA GLN A 36 8.43 23.38 16.52
C GLN A 36 8.78 23.38 15.04
N GLY A 37 9.29 22.25 14.51
CA GLY A 37 9.56 22.07 13.08
C GLY A 37 8.30 22.18 12.22
N ALA A 38 7.16 21.75 12.73
CA ALA A 38 5.85 21.95 12.10
C ALA A 38 5.32 23.39 12.20
N GLY A 39 5.99 24.27 12.96
CA GLY A 39 5.51 25.62 13.27
C GLY A 39 4.25 25.62 14.15
N MET A 40 4.09 24.62 15.03
CA MET A 40 2.88 24.41 15.83
C MET A 40 3.18 24.36 17.33
N GLU A 41 2.23 24.80 18.15
CA GLU A 41 2.23 24.47 19.57
C GLU A 41 2.10 22.95 19.76
N TYR A 42 2.83 22.42 20.73
CA TYR A 42 2.89 20.97 20.98
C TYR A 42 1.51 20.33 21.22
N SER A 43 0.61 21.02 21.94
CA SER A 43 -0.75 20.54 22.20
C SER A 43 -1.57 20.39 20.91
N ASN A 44 -1.46 21.35 20.00
CA ASN A 44 -2.14 21.34 18.71
C ASN A 44 -1.51 20.32 17.76
N PHE A 45 -0.18 20.25 17.71
CA PHE A 45 0.54 19.22 16.96
C PHE A 45 0.10 17.81 17.38
N ARG A 46 0.04 17.55 18.69
CA ARG A 46 -0.41 16.26 19.23
C ARG A 46 -1.85 15.93 18.84
N LYS A 47 -2.77 16.90 18.90
CA LYS A 47 -4.17 16.71 18.48
C LYS A 47 -4.27 16.37 17.00
N HIS A 48 -3.49 17.04 16.15
CA HIS A 48 -3.46 16.79 14.71
C HIS A 48 -2.83 15.44 14.34
N CYS A 49 -1.74 15.04 15.00
CA CYS A 49 -1.15 13.71 14.79
C CYS A 49 -2.09 12.57 15.20
N LYS A 50 -2.96 12.81 16.18
CA LYS A 50 -4.03 11.89 16.61
C LYS A 50 -5.32 12.03 15.82
N MET A 51 -5.39 12.96 14.86
CA MET A 51 -6.58 13.25 14.08
C MET A 51 -7.85 13.55 14.92
N GLN A 52 -7.69 14.09 16.12
CA GLN A 52 -8.77 14.37 17.08
C GLN A 52 -9.62 15.61 16.74
N THR A 53 -9.33 16.26 15.62
CA THR A 53 -9.95 17.50 15.15
C THR A 53 -10.06 17.44 13.64
N ASP A 54 -11.01 18.16 13.05
CA ASP A 54 -11.08 18.35 11.60
C ASP A 54 -9.71 18.74 11.04
N LEU A 55 -9.22 17.92 10.11
CA LEU A 55 -7.85 18.00 9.64
C LEU A 55 -7.83 18.41 8.18
N ARG A 56 -7.33 19.63 7.94
CA ARG A 56 -7.02 20.06 6.57
C ARG A 56 -5.81 19.27 6.06
N ILE A 57 -5.82 18.94 4.77
CA ILE A 57 -4.71 18.23 4.12
C ILE A 57 -3.38 18.95 4.37
N GLU A 58 -3.35 20.29 4.28
CA GLU A 58 -2.16 21.11 4.56
C GLU A 58 -1.64 20.91 5.99
N THR A 59 -2.52 20.78 6.97
CA THR A 59 -2.12 20.53 8.36
C THR A 59 -1.54 19.13 8.50
N TYR A 60 -2.16 18.13 7.87
CA TYR A 60 -1.67 16.75 7.88
C TYR A 60 -0.27 16.65 7.25
N THR A 61 -0.04 17.30 6.10
CA THR A 61 1.26 17.29 5.43
C THR A 61 2.33 18.00 6.26
N LYS A 62 2.00 19.11 6.94
CA LYS A 62 2.92 19.76 7.90
C LYS A 62 3.28 18.86 9.08
N CYS A 63 2.30 18.12 9.61
CA CYS A 63 2.58 17.17 10.68
C CYS A 63 3.44 16.00 10.19
N ALA A 64 3.21 15.49 8.99
CA ALA A 64 4.01 14.43 8.37
C ALA A 64 5.45 14.89 8.08
N SER A 65 5.62 16.09 7.51
CA SER A 65 6.96 16.64 7.21
C SER A 65 7.78 16.86 8.47
N ALA A 66 7.14 17.15 9.60
CA ALA A 66 7.82 17.22 10.88
C ALA A 66 8.52 15.89 11.24
N PHE A 67 8.00 14.74 10.79
CA PHE A 67 8.61 13.41 10.94
C PHE A 67 9.43 12.98 9.71
N ASP A 68 9.82 13.91 8.84
CA ASP A 68 10.58 13.64 7.61
C ASP A 68 9.82 12.72 6.62
N MET A 69 8.48 12.82 6.60
CA MET A 69 7.60 12.02 5.75
C MET A 69 6.86 12.88 4.72
N ASP A 70 6.77 12.36 3.49
CA ASP A 70 5.85 12.86 2.47
C ASP A 70 4.48 12.17 2.56
N VAL A 71 3.43 12.82 2.05
CA VAL A 71 2.07 12.27 2.01
C VAL A 71 1.62 12.06 0.57
N LEU A 72 1.21 10.84 0.25
CA LEU A 72 0.55 10.47 -1.00
C LEU A 72 -0.93 10.17 -0.73
N LEU A 73 -1.82 10.79 -1.50
CA LEU A 73 -3.25 10.51 -1.48
C LEU A 73 -3.66 9.80 -2.77
N LEU A 74 -4.23 8.60 -2.65
CA LEU A 74 -4.70 7.79 -3.77
C LEU A 74 -6.22 7.63 -3.72
N HIS A 75 -6.88 7.92 -4.85
CA HIS A 75 -8.31 7.67 -5.00
C HIS A 75 -8.53 6.26 -5.56
N LEU A 76 -9.22 5.41 -4.80
CA LEU A 76 -9.47 4.00 -5.16
C LEU A 76 -10.96 3.71 -5.33
N PRO A 77 -11.35 2.71 -6.14
CA PRO A 77 -12.72 2.22 -6.17
C PRO A 77 -13.21 1.80 -4.78
N LYS A 78 -14.44 2.19 -4.46
CA LYS A 78 -15.04 1.87 -3.16
C LYS A 78 -15.09 0.35 -2.95
N GLY A 79 -14.66 -0.10 -1.77
CA GLY A 79 -14.64 -1.52 -1.39
C GLY A 79 -13.40 -2.29 -1.85
N MET A 80 -12.52 -1.69 -2.65
CA MET A 80 -11.31 -2.38 -3.14
C MET A 80 -10.40 -2.82 -1.99
N ILE A 81 -10.09 -1.93 -1.04
CA ILE A 81 -9.17 -2.24 0.06
C ILE A 81 -9.71 -3.38 0.92
N GLU A 82 -10.95 -3.27 1.39
CA GLU A 82 -11.59 -4.29 2.24
C GLU A 82 -11.76 -5.65 1.55
N SER A 83 -11.84 -5.67 0.22
CA SER A 83 -11.90 -6.92 -0.55
C SER A 83 -10.56 -7.64 -0.67
N LEU A 84 -9.46 -6.95 -0.34
CA LEU A 84 -8.10 -7.40 -0.62
C LEU A 84 -7.27 -7.59 0.64
N VAL A 85 -7.48 -6.76 1.65
CA VAL A 85 -6.62 -6.70 2.84
C VAL A 85 -7.46 -6.53 4.11
N HIS A 86 -6.91 -6.99 5.23
CA HIS A 86 -7.54 -6.77 6.53
C HIS A 86 -7.33 -5.32 6.96
N THR A 87 -8.39 -4.68 7.45
CA THR A 87 -8.34 -3.29 7.89
C THR A 87 -8.65 -3.22 9.37
N THR A 88 -7.87 -2.43 10.11
CA THR A 88 -8.16 -2.13 11.51
C THR A 88 -8.72 -0.73 11.61
N GLU A 89 -9.88 -0.60 12.23
CA GLU A 89 -10.50 0.70 12.47
C GLU A 89 -9.79 1.44 13.61
N ASP A 90 -9.53 2.73 13.42
CA ASP A 90 -8.99 3.57 14.48
C ASP A 90 -9.98 3.69 15.65
N LYS A 91 -9.45 3.95 16.85
CA LYS A 91 -10.23 4.04 18.09
C LYS A 91 -11.33 5.10 18.04
N ASP A 92 -11.10 6.19 17.31
CA ASP A 92 -12.05 7.29 17.17
C ASP A 92 -12.90 7.15 15.88
N HIS A 93 -12.87 5.99 15.21
CA HIS A 93 -13.61 5.67 13.97
C HIS A 93 -13.35 6.66 12.81
N SER A 94 -12.24 7.39 12.88
CA SER A 94 -11.94 8.50 11.97
C SER A 94 -11.23 8.06 10.68
N PHE A 95 -10.52 6.93 10.74
CA PHE A 95 -9.85 6.30 9.60
C PHE A 95 -9.64 4.80 9.85
N PHE A 96 -9.23 4.10 8.81
CA PHE A 96 -8.81 2.71 8.86
C PHE A 96 -7.30 2.62 8.66
N THR A 97 -6.69 1.56 9.17
CA THR A 97 -5.28 1.26 9.00
C THR A 97 -5.09 -0.03 8.22
N ILE A 98 -4.01 -0.08 7.45
CA ILE A 98 -3.51 -1.26 6.74
C ILE A 98 -2.00 -1.37 6.96
N GLU A 99 -1.46 -2.58 6.82
CA GLU A 99 -0.02 -2.81 6.94
C GLU A 99 0.73 -2.32 5.70
N LYS A 100 2.06 -2.19 5.78
CA LYS A 100 2.87 -1.73 4.64
C LYS A 100 2.88 -2.75 3.51
N GLU A 101 2.90 -4.03 3.86
CA GLU A 101 2.90 -5.16 2.94
C GLU A 101 1.60 -5.19 2.11
N ASP A 102 0.49 -4.81 2.74
CA ASP A 102 -0.83 -4.67 2.09
C ASP A 102 -0.83 -3.56 1.02
N LEU A 103 -0.10 -2.46 1.23
CA LEU A 103 0.01 -1.39 0.23
C LEU A 103 0.65 -1.88 -1.07
N ILE A 104 1.72 -2.68 -0.98
CA ILE A 104 2.41 -3.23 -2.16
C ILE A 104 1.43 -4.08 -2.97
N PHE A 105 0.64 -4.92 -2.29
CA PHE A 105 -0.37 -5.75 -2.93
C PHE A 105 -1.46 -4.90 -3.62
N LEU A 106 -1.95 -3.85 -2.96
CA LEU A 106 -2.92 -2.91 -3.54
C LEU A 106 -2.37 -2.20 -4.77
N LEU A 107 -1.13 -1.71 -4.71
CA LEU A 107 -0.47 -1.04 -5.83
C LEU A 107 -0.28 -1.99 -7.01
N ASN A 108 0.12 -3.24 -6.77
CA ASN A 108 0.24 -4.25 -7.83
C ASN A 108 -1.10 -4.52 -8.53
N LYS A 109 -2.20 -4.57 -7.77
CA LYS A 109 -3.55 -4.68 -8.32
C LYS A 109 -3.96 -3.45 -9.12
N LEU A 110 -3.67 -2.24 -8.62
CA LEU A 110 -4.02 -0.98 -9.28
C LEU A 110 -3.25 -0.77 -10.57
N CYS A 111 -1.93 -0.96 -10.51
CA CYS A 111 -1.04 -0.80 -11.64
C CYS A 111 -1.27 -1.83 -12.74
N HIS A 112 -2.10 -2.86 -12.47
CA HIS A 112 -2.30 -4.00 -13.36
C HIS A 112 -0.95 -4.40 -13.94
N VAL A 113 0.09 -4.59 -13.10
CA VAL A 113 1.45 -4.92 -13.58
C VAL A 113 1.26 -5.90 -14.70
N ASP A 114 1.53 -5.47 -15.94
CA ASP A 114 0.75 -5.86 -17.12
C ASP A 114 1.03 -7.31 -17.46
N HIS A 115 0.50 -8.22 -16.65
CA HIS A 115 0.70 -9.64 -16.73
C HIS A 115 0.23 -10.09 -18.10
N LYS A 116 -0.79 -9.42 -18.66
CA LYS A 116 -1.27 -9.65 -20.01
C LYS A 116 -0.20 -9.29 -21.05
N ARG A 117 0.43 -8.13 -20.97
CA ARG A 117 1.52 -7.73 -21.87
C ARG A 117 2.80 -8.52 -21.64
N MET A 118 3.12 -8.89 -20.40
CA MET A 118 4.23 -9.77 -20.05
C MET A 118 4.00 -11.18 -20.62
N ILE A 119 2.81 -11.75 -20.44
CA ILE A 119 2.39 -13.02 -21.06
C ILE A 119 2.44 -12.90 -22.59
N GLN A 120 1.96 -11.80 -23.18
CA GLN A 120 2.06 -11.57 -24.63
C GLN A 120 3.52 -11.52 -25.11
N HIS A 121 4.42 -10.88 -24.35
CA HIS A 121 5.85 -10.85 -24.66
C HIS A 121 6.50 -12.24 -24.51
N ILE A 122 6.13 -13.03 -23.50
CA ILE A 122 6.59 -14.41 -23.32
C ILE A 122 6.10 -15.30 -24.48
N ILE A 123 4.81 -15.22 -24.84
CA ILE A 123 4.22 -15.94 -25.98
C ILE A 123 4.91 -15.54 -27.28
N PHE A 124 5.16 -14.25 -27.49
CA PHE A 124 5.87 -13.75 -28.66
C PHE A 124 7.30 -14.27 -28.76
N LEU A 125 8.03 -14.30 -27.63
CA LEU A 125 9.38 -14.87 -27.56
C LEU A 125 9.36 -16.37 -27.87
N ALA A 126 8.48 -17.13 -27.22
CA ALA A 126 8.32 -18.56 -27.47
C ALA A 126 8.01 -18.83 -28.96
N ASN A 127 7.07 -18.10 -29.55
CA ASN A 127 6.72 -18.23 -30.97
C ASN A 127 7.88 -17.88 -31.92
N ARG A 128 8.71 -16.88 -31.59
CA ARG A 128 9.91 -16.55 -32.39
C ARG A 128 10.98 -17.62 -32.29
N ILE A 129 11.14 -18.25 -31.13
CA ILE A 129 12.15 -19.28 -30.90
C ILE A 129 11.73 -20.59 -31.59
N VAL A 130 10.47 -21.01 -31.44
CA VAL A 130 9.91 -22.19 -32.15
C VAL A 130 10.02 -22.03 -33.67
N LYS A 131 9.81 -20.82 -34.21
CA LYS A 131 9.97 -20.55 -35.65
C LYS A 131 11.43 -20.54 -36.13
N LYS A 132 12.42 -20.45 -35.23
CA LYS A 132 13.84 -20.34 -35.57
C LYS A 132 14.66 -21.60 -35.26
N GLN A 133 14.16 -22.55 -34.49
CA GLN A 133 14.88 -23.78 -34.12
C GLN A 133 14.25 -25.02 -34.74
N ASN A 134 15.07 -25.83 -35.42
CA ASN A 134 14.72 -27.20 -35.83
C ASN A 134 14.92 -28.23 -34.70
N ASN A 135 15.44 -27.82 -33.53
CA ASN A 135 15.87 -28.73 -32.46
C ASN A 135 15.03 -28.55 -31.19
N MET A 136 14.09 -29.47 -30.97
CA MET A 136 13.08 -29.41 -29.90
C MET A 136 13.62 -29.59 -28.48
N SER A 137 14.85 -30.09 -28.32
CA SER A 137 15.47 -30.30 -27.01
C SER A 137 15.94 -28.99 -26.36
N GLU A 138 16.65 -28.15 -27.10
CA GLU A 138 17.13 -26.84 -26.60
C GLU A 138 15.98 -25.90 -26.25
N PHE A 139 14.88 -25.98 -27.01
CA PHE A 139 13.65 -25.23 -26.69
C PHE A 139 13.04 -25.68 -25.36
N ARG A 140 13.00 -26.99 -25.11
CA ARG A 140 12.49 -27.53 -23.85
C ARG A 140 13.32 -27.05 -22.66
N ASP A 141 14.64 -27.14 -22.77
CA ASP A 141 15.56 -26.73 -21.71
C ASP A 141 15.45 -25.22 -21.41
N MET A 142 15.28 -24.40 -22.45
CA MET A 142 15.07 -22.96 -22.30
C MET A 142 13.73 -22.63 -21.64
N MET A 143 12.64 -23.30 -22.04
CA MET A 143 11.33 -23.11 -21.43
C MET A 143 11.33 -23.53 -19.96
N GLU A 144 12.02 -24.61 -19.62
CA GLU A 144 12.18 -25.06 -18.23
C GLU A 144 13.00 -24.06 -17.40
N ALA A 145 14.01 -23.42 -17.99
CA ALA A 145 14.78 -22.35 -17.34
C ALA A 145 13.94 -21.09 -17.09
N ILE A 146 13.11 -20.68 -18.06
CA ILE A 146 12.18 -19.55 -17.90
C ILE A 146 11.14 -19.87 -16.82
N GLU A 147 10.58 -21.08 -16.81
CA GLU A 147 9.63 -21.50 -15.78
C GLU A 147 10.27 -21.48 -14.37
N LYS A 148 11.50 -21.97 -14.23
CA LYS A 148 12.26 -21.91 -12.97
C LYS A 148 12.53 -20.46 -12.54
N LEU A 149 12.86 -19.56 -13.47
CA LEU A 149 13.07 -18.15 -13.19
C LEU A 149 11.78 -17.48 -12.70
N ILE A 150 10.66 -17.69 -13.40
CA ILE A 150 9.35 -17.16 -13.02
C ILE A 150 8.96 -17.67 -11.63
N LYS A 151 9.12 -18.98 -11.36
CA LYS A 151 8.83 -19.57 -10.05
C LYS A 151 9.67 -18.92 -8.94
N LYS A 152 10.96 -18.65 -9.17
CA LYS A 152 11.81 -17.94 -8.20
C LYS A 152 11.35 -16.50 -7.97
N LEU A 153 11.06 -15.77 -9.06
CA LEU A 153 10.62 -14.38 -8.98
C LEU A 153 9.29 -14.25 -8.22
N MET A 154 8.35 -15.18 -8.40
CA MET A 154 7.08 -15.16 -7.67
C MET A 154 7.17 -15.66 -6.22
N HIS A 155 8.26 -16.34 -5.83
CA HIS A 155 8.42 -16.82 -4.44
C HIS A 155 9.01 -15.75 -3.52
N ASN A 156 9.82 -14.85 -4.07
CA ASN A 156 10.42 -13.72 -3.34
C ASN A 156 9.43 -12.62 -2.93
N ASP A 157 8.14 -12.73 -3.31
CA ASP A 157 7.06 -11.84 -2.86
C ASP A 157 6.36 -12.34 -1.58
N ARG A 158 6.85 -13.41 -0.93
CA ARG A 158 6.23 -14.05 0.25
C ARG A 158 7.16 -14.27 1.46
N GLU A 159 8.35 -13.68 1.48
CA GLU A 159 9.23 -13.62 2.66
C GLU A 159 9.50 -12.16 3.04
#